data_AF-A0A965VW85-F1
#
_entry.id   AF-A0A965VW85-F1
#
_cell.length_a   1.000
_cell.length_b   1.000
_cell.length_c   1.000
_cell.angle_alpha   90.00
_cell.angle_beta   90.00
_cell.angle_gamma   90.00
#
_symmetry.space_group_name_H-M   'P 1'
#
loop_
_entity.id
_entity.type
_entity.pdbx_description
1 polymer ?
#
loop_
_entity_poly.entity_id
_entity_poly.type
_entity_poly.pdbx_seq_one_letter_code
_entity_poly.pdbx_strand_id
1 'polypeptide(L)' 'MVKEVSKPIINAESYMLKKGYQGQSFYSEKSDKSMTALASHYKRKIKTERIIGILGHKQNPSVVKLTKVTIL' A
#
# COMPACT_ATOMS: atom_id res chain seq x y z
N MET A 1 20.49 -14.46 -21.76
CA MET A 1 19.86 -14.63 -20.42
C MET A 1 19.96 -13.31 -19.68
N VAL A 2 18.91 -12.48 -19.70
CA VAL A 2 18.91 -11.19 -18.99
C VAL A 2 18.79 -11.49 -17.50
N LYS A 3 19.86 -11.25 -16.73
CA LYS A 3 19.78 -11.32 -15.26
C LYS A 3 18.80 -10.24 -14.79
N GLU A 4 17.64 -10.65 -14.27
CA GLU A 4 16.77 -9.73 -13.55
C GLU A 4 17.53 -9.23 -12.32
N VAL A 5 18.02 -7.99 -12.38
CA VAL A 5 18.58 -7.30 -11.22
C VAL A 5 17.42 -7.09 -10.24
N SER A 6 17.43 -7.85 -9.15
CA SER A 6 16.38 -7.78 -8.14
C SER A 6 16.38 -6.37 -7.53
N LYS A 7 15.29 -5.63 -7.73
CA LYS A 7 15.14 -4.25 -7.24
C LYS A 7 15.16 -4.20 -5.70
N PRO A 8 15.81 -3.20 -5.09
CA PRO A 8 15.98 -3.12 -3.63
C PRO A 8 14.63 -2.97 -2.91
N ILE A 9 14.49 -3.65 -1.77
CA ILE A 9 13.31 -3.54 -0.89
C ILE A 9 13.62 -2.43 0.12
N ILE A 10 12.84 -1.34 0.08
CA ILE A 10 13.13 -0.13 0.87
C ILE A 10 12.19 -0.01 2.09
N ASN A 11 11.00 -0.62 2.03
CA ASN A 11 9.99 -0.55 3.08
C ASN A 11 9.00 -1.73 3.02
N ALA A 12 8.14 -1.82 4.05
CA ALA A 12 7.13 -2.88 4.17
C ALA A 12 6.23 -2.96 2.94
N GLU A 13 5.80 -1.84 2.35
CA GLU A 13 4.94 -1.87 1.17
C GLU A 13 5.67 -2.43 -0.06
N SER A 14 6.94 -2.08 -0.24
CA SER A 14 7.79 -2.64 -1.29
C SER A 14 7.95 -4.15 -1.13
N TYR A 15 8.11 -4.62 0.11
CA TYR A 15 8.18 -6.05 0.40
C TYR A 15 6.87 -6.75 0.01
N MET A 16 5.73 -6.21 0.45
CA MET A 16 4.41 -6.76 0.14
C MET A 16 4.13 -6.78 -1.36
N LEU A 17 4.48 -5.72 -2.09
CA LEU A 17 4.28 -5.68 -3.55
C LEU A 17 5.22 -6.64 -4.30
N LYS A 18 6.45 -6.85 -3.80
CA LYS A 18 7.42 -7.76 -4.44
C LYS A 18 7.13 -9.24 -4.13
N LYS A 19 6.63 -9.55 -2.93
CA LYS A 19 6.53 -10.94 -2.43
C LYS A 19 5.12 -11.41 -2.10
N GLY A 20 4.16 -10.51 -1.97
CA GLY A 20 2.79 -10.85 -1.61
C GLY A 20 2.05 -11.62 -2.70
N TYR A 21 1.13 -12.48 -2.27
CA TYR A 21 0.31 -13.32 -3.13
C TYR A 21 -0.91 -12.58 -3.67
N GLN A 22 -1.46 -13.06 -4.78
CA GLN A 22 -2.74 -12.55 -5.29
C GLN A 22 -3.85 -12.79 -4.26
N GLY A 23 -4.74 -11.82 -4.08
CA GLY A 23 -5.78 -11.82 -3.05
C GLY A 23 -5.30 -11.39 -1.66
N GLN A 24 -3.99 -11.30 -1.42
CA GLN A 24 -3.47 -10.85 -0.13
C GLN A 24 -3.68 -9.35 0.05
N SER A 25 -4.09 -8.95 1.25
CA SER A 25 -4.25 -7.55 1.64
C SER A 25 -3.21 -7.10 2.66
N PHE A 26 -2.85 -5.82 2.62
CA PHE A 26 -2.08 -5.14 3.65
C PHE A 26 -2.55 -3.69 3.82
N TYR A 27 -2.07 -3.01 4.85
CA TYR A 27 -2.43 -1.63 5.16
C TYR A 27 -1.22 -0.71 5.04
N SER A 28 -1.44 0.52 4.58
CA SER A 28 -0.43 1.57 4.53
C SER A 28 -1.06 2.92 4.82
N GLU A 29 -0.31 3.82 5.46
CA GLU A 29 -0.69 5.22 5.66
C GLU A 29 -0.54 6.05 4.38
N LYS A 30 0.13 5.49 3.36
CA LYS A 30 0.31 6.15 2.07
C LYS A 30 -1.02 6.31 1.34
N SER A 31 -1.09 7.36 0.52
CA SER A 31 -2.25 7.59 -0.33
C SER A 31 -2.43 6.49 -1.39
N ASP A 32 -3.67 6.30 -1.83
CA ASP A 32 -4.04 5.52 -3.03
C ASP A 32 -3.14 5.81 -4.24
N LYS A 33 -2.88 7.09 -4.55
CA LYS A 33 -2.01 7.50 -5.67
C LYS A 33 -0.58 7.03 -5.46
N SER A 34 -0.04 7.22 -4.25
CA SER A 34 1.32 6.76 -3.89
C SER A 34 1.44 5.24 -4.00
N MET A 35 0.43 4.50 -3.52
CA MET A 35 0.41 3.04 -3.61
C MET A 35 0.28 2.55 -5.06
N THR A 36 -0.50 3.24 -5.88
CA THR A 36 -0.64 2.93 -7.32
C THR A 36 0.67 3.15 -8.06
N ALA A 37 1.37 4.27 -7.82
CA ALA A 37 2.69 4.52 -8.40
C ALA A 37 3.72 3.46 -7.98
N LEU A 38 3.71 3.07 -6.70
CA LEU A 38 4.60 2.02 -6.20
C LEU A 38 4.29 0.66 -6.82
N ALA A 39 3.00 0.30 -6.95
CA ALA A 39 2.59 -0.95 -7.60
C ALA A 39 3.02 -1.01 -9.08
N SER A 40 2.93 0.11 -9.80
CA SER A 40 3.43 0.23 -11.18
C SER A 40 4.94 -0.04 -11.27
N HIS A 41 5.73 0.43 -10.31
CA HIS A 41 7.18 0.15 -10.25
C HIS A 41 7.48 -1.36 -10.15
N TYR A 42 6.64 -2.11 -9.44
CA TYR A 42 6.73 -3.57 -9.28
C TYR A 42 5.91 -4.36 -10.30
N LYS A 43 5.29 -3.70 -11.30
CA LYS A 43 4.42 -4.32 -12.31
C LYS A 43 3.29 -5.15 -11.68
N ARG A 44 2.74 -4.72 -10.55
CA ARG A 44 1.60 -5.36 -9.88
C ARG A 44 0.32 -4.58 -10.13
N LYS A 45 -0.79 -5.30 -10.26
CA LYS A 45 -2.13 -4.71 -10.16
C LYS A 45 -2.57 -4.75 -8.70
N ILE A 46 -3.20 -3.68 -8.24
CA ILE A 46 -3.73 -3.57 -6.89
C ILE A 46 -5.12 -2.93 -6.89
N LYS A 47 -5.93 -3.26 -5.89
CA LYS A 47 -7.13 -2.52 -5.51
C LYS A 47 -6.83 -1.78 -4.21
N THR A 48 -7.20 -0.51 -4.14
CA THR A 48 -7.06 0.30 -2.94
C THR A 48 -8.42 0.67 -2.36
N GLU A 49 -8.52 0.65 -1.03
CA GLU A 49 -9.72 1.05 -0.28
C GLU A 49 -9.26 2.04 0.79
N ARG A 50 -9.74 3.28 0.73
CA ARG A 50 -9.38 4.31 1.71
C ARG A 50 -10.30 4.23 2.92
N ILE A 51 -9.70 4.09 4.09
CA ILE A 51 -10.35 4.07 5.40
C ILE A 51 -10.06 5.41 6.06
N ILE A 52 -11.12 6.09 6.48
CA ILE A 52 -11.03 7.35 7.22
C ILE A 52 -11.62 7.10 8.60
N GLY A 53 -10.74 7.08 9.60
CA GLY A 53 -11.14 7.05 11.00
C GLY A 53 -11.25 8.47 11.54
N ILE A 54 -12.37 8.81 12.16
CA ILE A 54 -12.51 10.05 12.92
C ILE A 54 -12.46 9.64 14.39
N LEU A 55 -11.39 10.03 15.07
CA LEU A 55 -11.20 9.83 16.50
C LEU A 55 -11.53 11.15 17.19
N GLY A 56 -12.14 11.13 18.37
CA GLY A 56 -12.34 12.38 19.09
C GLY A 56 -13.07 12.23 20.42
N HIS A 57 -12.66 13.07 21.36
CA HIS A 57 -13.50 13.50 22.48
C HIS A 57 -13.87 14.97 22.25
N LYS A 58 -15.16 15.23 22.04
CA LYS A 58 -15.90 16.51 21.93
C LYS A 58 -15.21 17.72 21.23
N GLN A 59 -14.03 18.15 21.66
CA GLN A 59 -13.43 19.43 21.29
C GLN A 59 -12.27 19.32 20.29
N ASN A 60 -11.57 18.17 20.21
CA ASN A 60 -10.44 17.97 19.29
C ASN A 60 -10.57 16.65 18.52
N PRO A 61 -11.37 16.59 17.44
CA PRO A 61 -11.39 15.41 16.58
C PRO A 61 -10.07 15.30 15.80
N SER A 62 -9.45 14.12 15.80
CA SER A 62 -8.32 13.77 14.95
C SER A 62 -8.77 12.82 13.84
N VAL A 63 -8.20 12.99 12.65
CA VAL A 63 -8.52 12.16 11.48
C VAL A 63 -7.34 11.25 11.17
N VAL A 64 -7.58 9.95 11.21
CA VAL A 64 -6.63 8.92 10.81
C VAL A 64 -7.00 8.43 9.41
N LYS A 65 -6.02 8.35 8.51
CA LYS A 65 -6.20 7.86 7.16
C LYS A 65 -5.36 6.62 6.97
N LEU A 66 -6.00 5.54 6.54
CA LEU A 66 -5.34 4.28 6.24
C LEU A 66 -5.83 3.79 4.88
N THR A 67 -4.94 3.21 4.10
CA THR A 67 -5.26 2.62 2.80
C THR A 67 -5.08 1.11 2.91
N LYS A 68 -6.18 0.36 2.75
CA LYS A 68 -6.09 -1.08 2.52
C LYS A 68 -5.72 -1.31 1.07
N VAL A 69 -4.73 -2.15 0.84
CA VAL A 69 -4.20 -2.49 -0.48
C VAL A 69 -4.38 -3.98 -0.66
N THR A 70 -5.12 -4.38 -1.69
CA THR A 70 -5.30 -5.79 -2.07
C THR A 70 -4.57 -6.04 -3.37
N ILE A 71 -3.75 -7.08 -3.39
CA ILE A 71 -2.99 -7.45 -4.58
C ILE A 71 -3.90 -8.24 -5.51
N LEU A 72 -4.02 -7.79 -6.76
CA LEU A 72 -4.89 -8.38 -7.78
C LEU A 72 -4.16 -9.38 -8.67
#